data_AF-A0A2E0W381-F1
#
_entry.id   AF-A0A2E0W381-F1
#
_cell.length_a   1.000
_cell.length_b   1.000
_cell.length_c   1.000
_cell.angle_alpha   90.00
_cell.angle_beta   90.00
_cell.angle_gamma   90.00
#
_symmetry.space_group_name_H-M   'P 1'
#
loop_
_entity.id
_entity.type
_entity.pdbx_description
1 polymer ?
#
loop_
_entity_poly.entity_id
_entity_poly.type
_entity_poly.pdbx_seq_one_letter_code
_entity_poly.pdbx_strand_id
1 'polypeptide(L)'
;MFDISNLPRKLDDWELEILFQILPQDKPKYNAFRKNFSDFFLIGTSRFGEGNYILANKNDKVDLTAPASNVFAAGIVITDKDKYDITIHEVFENQIEIDFISEKNKIVTESEKIIDSKSYSNWKPGDKSPFSNSNVREVHLIKNEVVIAVCSDEKKIWTYDASTQFNFVIPLTNFYNEIIRVKGERNPETALKPKLLFEKPEMFTDEEIGQGFLLYNKFMKKMNIDYSIFKDVEKQKTSFWDKIFGRNK
;
A
#
# COMPACT_ATOMS: atom_id res chain seq x y z
N MET A 1 10.24 13.03 14.17
CA MET A 1 11.35 12.44 13.39
C MET A 1 12.19 11.55 14.29
N PHE A 2 12.68 10.42 13.77
CA PHE A 2 13.58 9.53 14.50
C PHE A 2 14.96 10.17 14.67
N ASP A 3 15.58 9.95 15.83
CA ASP A 3 16.96 10.38 16.08
C ASP A 3 17.95 9.49 15.30
N ILE A 4 18.79 10.11 14.47
CA ILE A 4 19.82 9.44 13.65
C ILE A 4 21.25 9.73 14.13
N SER A 5 21.41 10.36 15.30
CA SER A 5 22.73 10.74 15.83
C SER A 5 23.63 9.55 16.16
N ASN A 6 23.04 8.41 16.54
CA ASN A 6 23.75 7.20 16.97
C ASN A 6 23.21 5.97 16.24
N LEU A 7 23.74 5.71 15.04
CA LEU A 7 23.40 4.54 14.23
C LEU A 7 24.53 3.49 14.24
N PRO A 8 24.21 2.19 14.15
CA PRO A 8 22.87 1.61 14.15
C PRO A 8 22.27 1.52 15.56
N ARG A 9 20.96 1.74 15.70
CA ARG A 9 20.24 1.61 17.00
C ARG A 9 18.92 0.89 16.88
N LYS A 10 18.38 0.42 18.00
CA LYS A 10 16.98 -0.02 18.06
C LYS A 10 16.05 1.19 18.04
N LEU A 11 14.84 0.97 17.52
CA LEU A 11 13.74 1.89 17.78
C LEU A 11 13.42 1.86 19.28
N ASP A 12 13.11 3.02 19.85
CA ASP A 12 12.67 3.09 21.23
C ASP A 12 11.19 2.67 21.39
N ASP A 13 10.75 2.54 22.64
CA ASP A 13 9.39 2.06 22.95
C ASP A 13 8.30 2.97 22.38
N TRP A 14 8.54 4.28 22.32
CA TRP A 14 7.57 5.24 21.80
C TRP A 14 7.52 5.22 20.26
N GLU A 15 8.67 5.12 19.60
CA GLU A 15 8.76 4.97 18.13
C GLU A 15 8.01 3.70 17.71
N LEU A 16 8.20 2.60 18.45
CA LEU A 16 7.44 1.37 18.24
C LEU A 16 5.94 1.57 18.50
N GLU A 17 5.56 2.20 19.62
CA GLU A 17 4.17 2.45 19.98
C GLU A 17 3.42 3.21 18.87
N ILE A 18 4.05 4.23 18.28
CA ILE A 18 3.48 4.99 17.16
C ILE A 18 3.34 4.12 15.91
N LEU A 19 4.40 3.43 15.47
CA LEU A 19 4.32 2.58 14.28
C LEU A 19 3.26 1.47 14.45
N PHE A 20 3.09 1.00 15.66
CA PHE A 20 2.13 -0.03 16.02
C PHE A 20 0.67 0.43 15.98
N GLN A 21 0.38 1.74 15.98
CA GLN A 21 -0.98 2.25 15.76
C GLN A 21 -1.52 1.92 14.36
N ILE A 22 -0.65 1.85 13.36
CA ILE A 22 -1.04 1.55 11.97
C ILE A 22 -0.83 0.07 11.59
N LEU A 23 -0.39 -0.75 12.56
CA LEU A 23 -0.14 -2.19 12.43
C LEU A 23 -0.99 -2.95 13.47
N PRO A 24 -2.28 -3.21 13.20
CA PRO A 24 -3.19 -3.83 14.16
C PRO A 24 -2.73 -5.22 14.61
N GLN A 25 -2.73 -5.47 15.93
CA GLN A 25 -2.26 -6.72 16.52
C GLN A 25 -3.27 -7.88 16.38
N ASP A 26 -4.56 -7.56 16.28
CA ASP A 26 -5.65 -8.53 16.13
C ASP A 26 -5.73 -9.11 14.71
N LYS A 27 -5.00 -8.53 13.75
CA LYS A 27 -4.97 -8.98 12.35
C LYS A 27 -3.68 -9.77 12.06
N PRO A 28 -3.77 -11.05 11.62
CA PRO A 28 -2.63 -11.96 11.57
C PRO A 28 -1.42 -11.44 10.78
N LYS A 29 -1.64 -10.86 9.59
CA LYS A 29 -0.55 -10.42 8.70
C LYS A 29 0.20 -9.20 9.27
N TYR A 30 -0.52 -8.25 9.87
CA TYR A 30 0.09 -7.08 10.51
C TYR A 30 0.84 -7.49 11.80
N ASN A 31 0.25 -8.37 12.61
CA ASN A 31 0.89 -8.88 13.81
C ASN A 31 2.18 -9.68 13.51
N ALA A 32 2.17 -10.48 12.43
CA ALA A 32 3.38 -11.15 11.96
C ALA A 32 4.46 -10.14 11.54
N PHE A 33 4.09 -9.07 10.84
CA PHE A 33 5.01 -8.02 10.41
C PHE A 33 5.62 -7.24 11.58
N ARG A 34 4.85 -6.99 12.65
CA ARG A 34 5.34 -6.33 13.87
C ARG A 34 6.60 -6.99 14.45
N LYS A 35 6.75 -8.30 14.28
CA LYS A 35 7.91 -9.05 14.78
C LYS A 35 9.23 -8.64 14.11
N ASN A 36 9.19 -8.11 12.89
CA ASN A 36 10.41 -7.64 12.22
C ASN A 36 11.09 -6.49 13.01
N PHE A 37 10.32 -5.67 13.72
CA PHE A 37 10.85 -4.54 14.49
C PHE A 37 11.68 -4.97 15.69
N SER A 38 11.45 -6.15 16.27
CA SER A 38 12.30 -6.65 17.36
C SER A 38 13.70 -7.01 16.88
N ASP A 39 13.84 -7.37 15.60
CA ASP A 39 15.07 -7.92 15.04
C ASP A 39 15.88 -6.82 14.34
N PHE A 40 15.21 -5.84 13.73
CA PHE A 40 15.85 -4.79 12.95
C PHE A 40 16.35 -3.60 13.79
N PHE A 41 17.31 -2.88 13.22
CA PHE A 41 17.93 -1.67 13.73
C PHE A 41 17.73 -0.56 12.71
N LEU A 42 17.52 0.67 13.18
CA LEU A 42 17.64 1.85 12.35
C LEU A 42 19.10 1.98 11.92
N ILE A 43 19.36 1.92 10.63
CA ILE A 43 20.71 1.93 10.04
C ILE A 43 21.01 3.18 9.21
N GLY A 44 20.00 3.98 8.88
CA GLY A 44 20.18 5.21 8.12
C GLY A 44 18.89 5.78 7.54
N THR A 45 19.06 6.73 6.62
CA THR A 45 17.98 7.36 5.86
C THR A 45 17.95 6.87 4.42
N SER A 46 16.78 6.93 3.78
CA SER A 46 16.63 6.60 2.36
C SER A 46 17.04 7.77 1.46
N ARG A 47 16.92 7.57 0.14
CA ARG A 47 17.25 8.57 -0.90
C ARG A 47 16.50 9.90 -0.76
N PHE A 48 15.41 9.93 -0.02
CA PHE A 48 14.59 11.14 0.19
C PHE A 48 15.01 11.94 1.43
N GLY A 49 15.97 11.46 2.21
CA GLY A 49 16.55 12.19 3.35
C GLY A 49 15.71 12.10 4.62
N GLU A 50 15.67 13.19 5.39
CA GLU A 50 14.96 13.25 6.67
C GLU A 50 13.49 12.83 6.53
N GLY A 51 12.98 12.11 7.54
CA GLY A 51 11.65 11.52 7.50
C GLY A 51 11.54 10.22 6.70
N ASN A 52 12.61 9.73 6.07
CA ASN A 52 12.62 8.48 5.32
C ASN A 52 13.73 7.59 5.88
N TYR A 53 13.37 6.50 6.54
CA TYR A 53 14.25 5.71 7.40
C TYR A 53 14.38 4.29 6.91
N ILE A 54 15.54 3.69 7.15
CA ILE A 54 15.83 2.30 6.79
C ILE A 54 16.12 1.49 8.05
N LEU A 55 15.34 0.43 8.23
CA LEU A 55 15.52 -0.59 9.24
C LEU A 55 16.09 -1.87 8.60
N ALA A 56 17.13 -2.46 9.19
CA ALA A 56 17.77 -3.68 8.69
C ALA A 56 18.47 -4.46 9.82
N ASN A 57 19.24 -5.50 9.51
CA ASN A 57 20.10 -6.09 10.53
C ASN A 57 21.21 -5.12 10.94
N LYS A 58 21.72 -5.27 12.16
CA LYS A 58 22.69 -4.33 12.77
C LYS A 58 23.92 -4.03 11.90
N ASN A 59 24.39 -5.02 11.15
CA ASN A 59 25.63 -4.92 10.36
C ASN A 59 25.37 -4.67 8.86
N ASP A 60 24.11 -4.56 8.46
CA ASP A 60 23.75 -4.28 7.08
C ASP A 60 24.11 -2.83 6.73
N LYS A 61 24.39 -2.60 5.46
CA LYS A 61 24.56 -1.24 4.92
C LYS A 61 23.28 -0.82 4.24
N VAL A 62 22.99 0.47 4.29
CA VAL A 62 21.91 1.07 3.50
C VAL A 62 22.16 0.74 2.03
N ASP A 63 21.22 0.02 1.42
CA ASP A 63 21.21 -0.25 -0.02
C ASP A 63 20.09 0.54 -0.68
N LEU A 64 20.47 1.47 -1.55
CA LEU A 64 19.53 2.32 -2.31
C LEU A 64 19.51 1.97 -3.80
N THR A 65 20.14 0.86 -4.19
CA THR A 65 20.19 0.42 -5.59
C THR A 65 18.85 -0.16 -6.03
N ALA A 66 18.10 -0.76 -5.10
CA ALA A 66 16.77 -1.28 -5.32
C ALA A 66 15.72 -0.15 -5.36
N PRO A 67 14.62 -0.31 -6.13
CA PRO A 67 13.47 0.57 -6.01
C PRO A 67 12.79 0.38 -4.65
N ALA A 68 12.15 1.44 -4.14
CA ALA A 68 11.30 1.36 -2.96
C ALA A 68 10.28 0.22 -3.10
N SER A 69 10.17 -0.60 -2.05
CA SER A 69 9.23 -1.71 -2.01
C SER A 69 7.78 -1.19 -1.92
N ASN A 70 6.79 -2.06 -2.04
CA ASN A 70 5.40 -1.61 -1.99
C ASN A 70 5.03 -1.17 -0.57
N VAL A 71 4.01 -0.33 -0.47
CA VAL A 71 3.42 0.04 0.83
C VAL A 71 2.79 -1.19 1.47
N PHE A 72 3.20 -1.48 2.70
CA PHE A 72 2.61 -2.51 3.55
C PHE A 72 1.50 -1.94 4.45
N ALA A 73 1.73 -0.76 5.04
CA ALA A 73 0.75 -0.06 5.86
C ALA A 73 0.93 1.45 5.69
N ALA A 74 -0.17 2.19 5.78
CA ALA A 74 -0.14 3.65 5.77
C ALA A 74 -1.19 4.20 6.73
N GLY A 75 -0.87 5.30 7.39
CA GLY A 75 -1.73 5.92 8.37
C GLY A 75 -1.21 7.26 8.89
N ILE A 76 -2.01 7.81 9.79
CA ILE A 76 -1.75 9.06 10.49
C ILE A 76 -1.89 8.78 11.98
N VAL A 77 -0.93 9.25 12.76
CA VAL A 77 -1.01 9.22 14.22
C VAL A 77 -0.98 10.66 14.72
N ILE A 78 -1.99 11.01 15.54
CA ILE A 78 -2.15 12.35 16.12
C ILE A 78 -1.80 12.24 17.60
N THR A 79 -0.87 13.07 18.05
CA THR A 79 -0.50 13.18 19.46
C THR A 79 -0.95 14.53 20.02
N ASP A 80 -0.74 14.74 21.31
CA ASP A 80 -0.95 16.03 21.97
C ASP A 80 0.02 17.12 21.52
N LYS A 81 1.11 16.74 20.83
CA LYS A 81 2.18 17.65 20.40
C LYS A 81 2.34 17.73 18.89
N ASP A 82 1.99 16.73 18.12
CA ASP A 82 2.24 16.69 16.67
C ASP A 82 1.30 15.76 15.90
N LYS A 83 1.44 15.77 14.58
CA LYS A 83 0.81 14.83 13.66
C LYS A 83 1.91 14.14 12.84
N TYR A 84 1.82 12.82 12.77
CA TYR A 84 2.74 11.98 12.02
C TYR A 84 2.03 11.31 10.86
N ASP A 85 2.45 11.60 9.62
CA ASP A 85 2.06 10.84 8.43
C ASP A 85 3.07 9.69 8.25
N ILE A 86 2.58 8.44 8.28
CA ILE A 86 3.41 7.25 8.36
C ILE A 86 3.10 6.31 7.20
N THR A 87 4.15 5.90 6.49
CA THR A 87 4.10 4.81 5.49
C THR A 87 5.15 3.78 5.84
N ILE A 88 4.76 2.51 5.96
CA ILE A 88 5.66 1.39 6.19
C ILE A 88 5.65 0.54 4.93
N HIS A 89 6.82 0.26 4.39
CA HIS A 89 6.96 -0.56 3.18
C HIS A 89 7.17 -2.04 3.51
N GLU A 90 6.94 -2.91 2.53
CA GLU A 90 7.22 -4.34 2.63
C GLU A 90 8.71 -4.61 2.88
N VAL A 91 9.02 -5.68 3.61
CA VAL A 91 10.40 -6.15 3.74
C VAL A 91 10.92 -6.52 2.34
N PHE A 92 12.05 -5.93 1.94
CA PHE A 92 12.72 -6.24 0.69
C PHE A 92 14.22 -6.30 0.95
N GLU A 93 14.87 -7.38 0.52
CA GLU A 93 16.32 -7.61 0.75
C GLU A 93 16.74 -7.38 2.22
N ASN A 94 15.92 -7.88 3.16
CA ASN A 94 16.08 -7.72 4.61
C ASN A 94 16.05 -6.28 5.14
N GLN A 95 15.46 -5.35 4.39
CA GLN A 95 15.27 -3.96 4.79
C GLN A 95 13.78 -3.59 4.84
N ILE A 96 13.42 -2.70 5.76
CA ILE A 96 12.13 -2.01 5.78
C ILE A 96 12.41 -0.52 5.59
N GLU A 97 11.78 0.07 4.59
CA GLU A 97 11.71 1.53 4.42
C GLU A 97 10.49 2.07 5.16
N ILE A 98 10.67 3.15 5.90
CA ILE A 98 9.61 3.85 6.64
C ILE A 98 9.65 5.34 6.33
N ASP A 99 8.55 5.84 5.80
CA ASP A 99 8.29 7.28 5.75
C ASP A 99 7.61 7.65 7.07
N PHE A 100 8.26 8.48 7.87
CA PHE A 100 7.79 8.99 9.14
C PHE A 100 7.92 10.51 9.16
N ILE A 101 6.88 11.18 8.68
CA ILE A 101 6.87 12.61 8.44
C ILE A 101 6.12 13.31 9.57
N SER A 102 6.80 14.24 10.24
CA SER A 102 6.27 15.08 11.32
C SER A 102 5.78 16.40 10.72
N GLU A 103 4.56 16.83 11.04
CA GLU A 103 4.02 18.11 10.56
C GLU A 103 4.86 19.30 11.07
N LYS A 104 5.40 19.19 12.29
CA LYS A 104 6.24 20.24 12.89
C LYS A 104 7.73 20.11 12.59
N ASN A 105 8.15 19.10 11.81
CA ASN A 105 9.55 18.78 11.51
C ASN A 105 10.44 18.73 12.76
N LYS A 106 9.94 18.15 13.85
CA LYS A 106 10.71 18.02 15.10
C LYS A 106 11.27 16.62 15.26
N ILE A 107 12.51 16.55 15.76
CA ILE A 107 13.04 15.31 16.33
C ILE A 107 12.24 15.02 17.59
N VAL A 108 11.84 13.76 17.74
CA VAL A 108 11.12 13.34 18.93
C VAL A 108 12.14 13.18 20.04
N THR A 109 12.03 14.01 21.07
CA THR A 109 12.93 13.99 22.22
C THR A 109 12.24 13.53 23.50
N GLU A 110 10.91 13.43 23.48
CA GLU A 110 10.08 13.03 24.62
C GLU A 110 8.90 12.20 24.12
N SER A 111 8.44 11.25 24.92
CA SER A 111 7.22 10.51 24.64
C SER A 111 6.02 11.47 24.59
N GLU A 112 5.25 11.37 23.52
CA GLU A 112 4.03 12.14 23.29
C GLU A 112 2.80 11.26 23.52
N LYS A 113 1.71 11.86 24.02
CA LYS A 113 0.47 11.14 24.27
C LYS A 113 -0.30 11.00 22.96
N ILE A 114 -0.56 9.76 22.54
CA ILE A 114 -1.41 9.48 21.37
C ILE A 114 -2.86 9.88 21.69
N ILE A 115 -3.44 10.71 20.83
CA ILE A 115 -4.84 11.17 20.91
C ILE A 115 -5.72 10.35 19.99
N ASP A 116 -5.27 10.12 18.76
CA ASP A 116 -6.04 9.44 17.71
C ASP A 116 -5.09 8.77 16.70
N SER A 117 -5.61 7.78 15.98
CA SER A 117 -4.91 7.20 14.84
C SER A 117 -5.88 6.78 13.73
N LYS A 118 -5.47 6.99 12.48
CA LYS A 118 -6.24 6.68 11.28
C LYS A 118 -5.38 5.84 10.36
N SER A 119 -5.89 4.72 9.87
CA SER A 119 -5.10 3.85 8.98
C SER A 119 -6.00 3.06 8.05
N TYR A 120 -5.51 2.84 6.82
CA TYR A 120 -6.11 1.86 5.93
C TYR A 120 -6.07 0.46 6.52
N SER A 121 -5.11 0.13 7.40
CA SER A 121 -4.98 -1.19 8.00
C SER A 121 -6.21 -1.64 8.79
N ASN A 122 -7.05 -0.71 9.27
CA ASN A 122 -8.24 -1.01 10.06
C ASN A 122 -9.55 -1.04 9.25
N TRP A 123 -9.54 -0.52 8.02
CA TRP A 123 -10.74 -0.45 7.18
C TRP A 123 -11.33 -1.85 6.89
N LYS A 124 -12.66 -1.93 6.81
CA LYS A 124 -13.41 -3.12 6.37
C LYS A 124 -14.48 -2.72 5.34
N PRO A 125 -14.91 -3.64 4.46
CA PRO A 125 -16.05 -3.41 3.59
C PRO A 125 -17.29 -2.94 4.35
N GLY A 126 -17.96 -1.91 3.85
CA GLY A 126 -19.05 -1.17 4.47
C GLY A 126 -18.62 0.09 5.24
N ASP A 127 -17.34 0.21 5.60
CA ASP A 127 -16.84 1.38 6.32
C ASP A 127 -16.58 2.55 5.36
N LYS A 128 -16.79 3.77 5.88
CA LYS A 128 -16.30 4.98 5.24
C LYS A 128 -14.77 5.04 5.25
N SER A 129 -14.20 5.93 4.44
CA SER A 129 -12.76 6.10 4.39
C SER A 129 -12.18 6.53 5.74
N PRO A 130 -11.07 5.92 6.22
CA PRO A 130 -10.54 6.20 7.55
C PRO A 130 -9.99 7.63 7.72
N PHE A 131 -9.65 8.34 6.64
CA PHE A 131 -9.07 9.69 6.73
C PHE A 131 -10.10 10.79 6.53
N SER A 132 -10.87 10.73 5.43
CA SER A 132 -11.85 11.74 5.05
C SER A 132 -13.27 11.49 5.60
N ASN A 133 -13.56 10.28 6.11
CA ASN A 133 -14.93 9.84 6.41
C ASN A 133 -15.88 9.95 5.20
N SER A 134 -15.32 9.93 3.98
CA SER A 134 -16.08 9.93 2.75
C SER A 134 -16.62 8.54 2.43
N ASN A 135 -17.62 8.49 1.55
CA ASN A 135 -18.08 7.22 1.01
C ASN A 135 -16.98 6.60 0.13
N VAL A 136 -16.92 5.28 0.14
CA VAL A 136 -15.99 4.48 -0.65
C VAL A 136 -16.82 3.67 -1.64
N ARG A 137 -16.42 3.67 -2.92
CA ARG A 137 -16.99 2.73 -3.89
C ARG A 137 -16.34 1.37 -3.68
N GLU A 138 -17.16 0.36 -3.47
CA GLU A 138 -16.72 -1.02 -3.27
C GLU A 138 -17.01 -1.87 -4.49
N VAL A 139 -15.97 -2.48 -5.05
CA VAL A 139 -16.06 -3.47 -6.12
C VAL A 139 -15.74 -4.83 -5.53
N HIS A 140 -16.76 -5.67 -5.40
CA HIS A 140 -16.62 -7.01 -4.81
C HIS A 140 -16.31 -8.04 -5.91
N LEU A 141 -15.09 -8.58 -5.90
CA LEU A 141 -14.73 -9.71 -6.75
C LEU A 141 -15.27 -11.02 -6.18
N ILE A 142 -15.17 -11.17 -4.86
CA ILE A 142 -15.84 -12.21 -4.08
C ILE A 142 -16.54 -11.47 -2.95
N LYS A 143 -17.86 -11.66 -2.82
CA LYS A 143 -18.71 -10.88 -1.92
C LYS A 143 -18.13 -10.83 -0.51
N ASN A 144 -17.80 -9.62 -0.04
CA ASN A 144 -17.18 -9.32 1.25
C ASN A 144 -15.84 -10.01 1.57
N GLU A 145 -15.27 -10.77 0.63
CA GLU A 145 -14.02 -11.51 0.84
C GLU A 145 -12.84 -10.85 0.12
N VAL A 146 -13.06 -10.45 -1.13
CA VAL A 146 -12.08 -9.73 -1.96
C VAL A 146 -12.76 -8.49 -2.48
N VAL A 147 -12.40 -7.35 -1.89
CA VAL A 147 -13.07 -6.07 -2.16
C VAL A 147 -12.04 -5.04 -2.58
N ILE A 148 -12.28 -4.35 -3.68
CA ILE A 148 -11.49 -3.19 -4.11
C ILE A 148 -12.25 -1.95 -3.69
N ALA A 149 -11.60 -1.11 -2.89
CA ALA A 149 -12.10 0.16 -2.43
C ALA A 149 -11.53 1.29 -3.27
N VAL A 150 -12.40 2.15 -3.79
CA VAL A 150 -12.03 3.36 -4.54
C VAL A 150 -12.58 4.58 -3.79
N CYS A 151 -11.68 5.41 -3.28
CA CYS A 151 -12.02 6.65 -2.58
C CYS A 151 -11.62 7.87 -3.43
N SER A 152 -12.62 8.53 -4.02
CA SER A 152 -12.38 9.67 -4.91
C SER A 152 -11.80 10.89 -4.19
N ASP A 153 -12.26 11.18 -2.99
CA ASP A 153 -11.84 12.35 -2.21
C ASP A 153 -10.35 12.29 -1.86
N GLU A 154 -9.86 11.09 -1.55
CA GLU A 154 -8.45 10.86 -1.21
C GLU A 154 -7.60 10.53 -2.45
N LYS A 155 -8.23 10.26 -3.60
CA LYS A 155 -7.59 9.72 -4.82
C LYS A 155 -6.78 8.45 -4.51
N LYS A 156 -7.36 7.56 -3.69
CA LYS A 156 -6.73 6.35 -3.17
C LYS A 156 -7.54 5.11 -3.50
N ILE A 157 -6.81 4.02 -3.67
CA ILE A 157 -7.36 2.70 -3.99
C ILE A 157 -6.66 1.71 -3.09
N TRP A 158 -7.43 0.83 -2.48
CA TRP A 158 -6.88 -0.29 -1.72
C TRP A 158 -7.77 -1.50 -1.92
N THR A 159 -7.29 -2.65 -1.47
CA THR A 159 -8.07 -3.88 -1.44
C THR A 159 -8.18 -4.40 -0.03
N TYR A 160 -9.22 -5.18 0.23
CA TYR A 160 -9.40 -5.97 1.44
C TYR A 160 -9.40 -7.45 1.09
N ASP A 161 -8.58 -8.20 1.82
CA ASP A 161 -8.52 -9.66 1.81
C ASP A 161 -9.07 -10.21 3.13
N ALA A 162 -10.26 -10.82 3.12
CA ALA A 162 -10.84 -11.39 4.33
C ALA A 162 -10.02 -12.55 4.92
N SER A 163 -9.31 -13.31 4.09
CA SER A 163 -8.55 -14.48 4.54
C SER A 163 -7.36 -14.09 5.42
N THR A 164 -6.75 -12.94 5.14
CA THR A 164 -5.61 -12.40 5.89
C THR A 164 -5.97 -11.17 6.73
N GLN A 165 -7.20 -10.68 6.59
CA GLN A 165 -7.72 -9.40 7.11
C GLN A 165 -6.87 -8.19 6.71
N PHE A 166 -6.12 -8.29 5.62
CA PHE A 166 -5.12 -7.33 5.21
C PHE A 166 -5.67 -6.34 4.19
N ASN A 167 -5.26 -5.08 4.32
CA ASN A 167 -5.54 -4.05 3.34
C ASN A 167 -4.29 -3.71 2.54
N PHE A 168 -4.34 -3.90 1.22
CA PHE A 168 -3.24 -3.57 0.32
C PHE A 168 -3.54 -2.30 -0.45
N VAL A 169 -2.71 -1.27 -0.27
CA VAL A 169 -2.80 0.00 -1.02
C VAL A 169 -2.27 -0.21 -2.44
N ILE A 170 -3.06 0.17 -3.43
CA ILE A 170 -2.75 -0.05 -4.85
C ILE A 170 -2.14 1.23 -5.45
N PRO A 171 -0.95 1.15 -6.07
CA PRO A 171 -0.42 2.25 -6.88
C PRO A 171 -1.33 2.56 -8.07
N LEU A 172 -1.82 3.81 -8.12
CA LEU A 172 -2.80 4.27 -9.10
C LEU A 172 -2.38 3.99 -10.55
N THR A 173 -1.17 4.38 -10.94
CA THR A 173 -0.72 4.32 -12.34
C THR A 173 -0.76 2.90 -12.89
N ASN A 174 -0.19 1.94 -12.15
CA ASN A 174 -0.11 0.55 -12.60
C ASN A 174 -1.49 -0.09 -12.70
N PHE A 175 -2.36 0.20 -11.74
CA PHE A 175 -3.72 -0.34 -11.75
C PHE A 175 -4.60 0.28 -12.83
N TYR A 176 -4.51 1.60 -13.00
CA TYR A 176 -5.23 2.32 -14.05
C TYR A 176 -4.88 1.80 -15.45
N ASN A 177 -3.60 1.51 -15.71
CA ASN A 177 -3.16 0.94 -16.98
C ASN A 177 -3.86 -0.39 -17.29
N GLU A 178 -4.07 -1.25 -16.28
CA GLU A 178 -4.80 -2.52 -16.48
C GLU A 178 -6.30 -2.29 -16.70
N ILE A 179 -6.92 -1.31 -16.03
CA ILE A 179 -8.33 -0.94 -16.28
C ILE A 179 -8.52 -0.43 -17.71
N ILE A 180 -7.65 0.49 -18.16
CA ILE A 180 -7.69 1.04 -19.52
C ILE A 180 -7.48 -0.05 -20.57
N ARG A 181 -6.59 -1.01 -20.29
CA ARG A 181 -6.38 -2.16 -21.15
C ARG A 181 -7.63 -3.03 -21.26
N VAL A 182 -8.31 -3.31 -20.14
CA VAL A 182 -9.57 -4.07 -20.13
C VAL A 182 -10.65 -3.35 -20.94
N LYS A 183 -10.76 -2.03 -20.75
CA LYS A 183 -11.69 -1.16 -21.47
C LYS A 183 -11.41 -1.08 -22.97
N GLY A 184 -10.18 -1.39 -23.40
CA GLY A 184 -9.75 -1.24 -24.78
C GLY A 184 -9.63 0.23 -25.22
N GLU A 185 -9.53 1.16 -24.27
CA GLU A 185 -9.45 2.60 -24.53
C GLU A 185 -8.06 2.96 -25.07
N ARG A 186 -8.03 3.73 -26.16
CA ARG A 186 -6.80 4.12 -26.87
C ARG A 186 -6.65 5.63 -27.00
N ASN A 187 -7.68 6.40 -26.68
CA ASN A 187 -7.62 7.85 -26.70
C ASN A 187 -6.62 8.33 -25.63
N PRO A 188 -5.53 9.03 -26.00
CA PRO A 188 -4.55 9.52 -25.04
C PRO A 188 -5.15 10.43 -23.96
N GLU A 189 -6.19 11.18 -24.29
CA GLU A 189 -6.90 12.07 -23.36
C GLU A 189 -7.57 11.31 -22.20
N THR A 190 -7.78 10.01 -22.35
CA THR A 190 -8.30 9.10 -21.33
C THR A 190 -7.20 8.18 -20.82
N ALA A 191 -6.50 7.49 -21.73
CA ALA A 191 -5.53 6.45 -21.39
C ALA A 191 -4.33 6.95 -20.56
N LEU A 192 -3.93 8.21 -20.70
CA LEU A 192 -2.79 8.79 -19.96
C LEU A 192 -3.21 9.63 -18.74
N LYS A 193 -4.50 9.61 -18.37
CA LYS A 193 -5.05 10.45 -17.29
C LYS A 193 -5.61 9.61 -16.14
N PRO A 194 -4.76 8.99 -15.30
CA PRO A 194 -5.20 8.13 -14.20
C PRO A 194 -6.12 8.82 -13.18
N LYS A 195 -6.05 10.15 -13.08
CA LYS A 195 -6.95 10.94 -12.23
C LYS A 195 -8.44 10.80 -12.61
N LEU A 196 -8.74 10.42 -13.85
CA LEU A 196 -10.11 10.21 -14.32
C LEU A 196 -10.84 9.13 -13.52
N LEU A 197 -10.14 8.16 -12.96
CA LEU A 197 -10.75 7.13 -12.11
C LEU A 197 -11.46 7.71 -10.88
N PHE A 198 -11.05 8.90 -10.43
CA PHE A 198 -11.64 9.60 -9.29
C PHE A 198 -12.51 10.78 -9.70
N GLU A 199 -12.12 11.49 -10.77
CA GLU A 199 -12.81 12.70 -11.25
C GLU A 199 -14.05 12.39 -12.09
N LYS A 200 -14.10 11.20 -12.71
CA LYS A 200 -15.21 10.70 -13.54
C LYS A 200 -15.45 9.20 -13.27
N PRO A 201 -15.79 8.81 -12.03
CA PRO A 201 -15.90 7.40 -11.64
C PRO A 201 -16.95 6.63 -12.45
N GLU A 202 -17.95 7.31 -12.99
CA GLU A 202 -18.98 6.75 -13.87
C GLU A 202 -18.45 6.21 -15.21
N MET A 203 -17.24 6.61 -15.62
CA MET A 203 -16.60 6.08 -16.81
C MET A 203 -16.09 4.65 -16.66
N PHE A 204 -16.01 4.15 -15.43
CA PHE A 204 -15.41 2.85 -15.10
C PHE A 204 -16.46 1.98 -14.42
N THR A 205 -16.81 0.84 -15.02
CA THR A 205 -17.75 -0.10 -14.40
C THR A 205 -17.08 -0.94 -13.33
N ASP A 206 -17.86 -1.53 -12.42
CA ASP A 206 -17.33 -2.45 -11.41
C ASP A 206 -16.65 -3.66 -12.07
N GLU A 207 -17.18 -4.13 -13.20
CA GLU A 207 -16.58 -5.21 -13.99
C GLU A 207 -15.21 -4.81 -14.55
N GLU A 208 -15.07 -3.61 -15.12
CA GLU A 208 -13.80 -3.11 -15.64
C GLU A 208 -12.74 -2.97 -14.54
N ILE A 209 -13.13 -2.42 -13.38
CA ILE A 209 -12.27 -2.28 -12.20
C ILE A 209 -11.85 -3.66 -11.68
N GLY A 210 -12.81 -4.58 -11.55
CA GLY A 210 -12.58 -5.95 -11.09
C GLY A 210 -11.62 -6.72 -12.00
N GLN A 211 -11.87 -6.73 -13.31
CA GLN A 211 -10.99 -7.38 -14.30
C GLN A 211 -9.59 -6.74 -14.33
N GLY A 212 -9.52 -5.41 -14.27
CA GLY A 212 -8.25 -4.69 -14.15
C GLY A 212 -7.46 -5.15 -12.92
N PHE A 213 -8.13 -5.42 -11.81
CA PHE A 213 -7.48 -5.87 -10.59
C PHE A 213 -6.99 -7.31 -10.70
N LEU A 214 -7.78 -8.20 -11.31
CA LEU A 214 -7.37 -9.58 -11.54
C LEU A 214 -6.09 -9.63 -12.39
N LEU A 215 -5.99 -8.78 -13.42
CA LEU A 215 -4.78 -8.63 -14.23
C LEU A 215 -3.61 -8.08 -13.42
N TYR A 216 -3.82 -6.98 -12.68
CA TYR A 216 -2.81 -6.38 -11.80
C TYR A 216 -2.26 -7.39 -10.78
N ASN A 217 -3.15 -8.08 -10.06
CA ASN A 217 -2.79 -9.06 -9.03
C ASN A 217 -2.07 -10.29 -9.63
N LYS A 218 -2.37 -10.67 -10.88
CA LYS A 218 -1.69 -11.79 -11.54
C LYS A 218 -0.19 -11.54 -11.72
N PHE A 219 0.21 -10.28 -11.89
CA PHE A 219 1.61 -9.88 -11.98
C PHE A 219 2.23 -9.60 -10.61
N MET A 220 1.51 -8.89 -9.74
CA MET A 220 2.04 -8.45 -8.45
C MET A 220 1.95 -9.52 -7.34
N LYS A 221 1.09 -10.53 -7.50
CA LYS A 221 0.84 -11.66 -6.58
C LYS A 221 0.57 -11.21 -5.13
N LYS A 222 -0.25 -10.18 -4.95
CA LYS A 222 -0.53 -9.56 -3.64
C LYS A 222 -1.58 -10.30 -2.83
N MET A 223 -2.54 -10.90 -3.51
CA MET A 223 -3.60 -11.71 -2.93
C MET A 223 -3.62 -13.09 -3.57
N ASN A 224 -3.87 -14.11 -2.75
CA ASN A 224 -4.09 -15.47 -3.24
C ASN A 224 -5.52 -15.58 -3.75
N ILE A 225 -5.70 -15.53 -5.06
CA ILE A 225 -7.02 -15.55 -5.71
C ILE A 225 -7.10 -16.83 -6.54
N ASP A 226 -8.17 -17.60 -6.36
CA ASP A 226 -8.51 -18.66 -7.29
C ASP A 226 -9.03 -18.03 -8.58
N TYR A 227 -8.20 -18.06 -9.63
CA TYR A 227 -8.56 -17.47 -10.91
C TYR A 227 -9.57 -18.31 -11.70
N SER A 228 -9.77 -19.58 -11.34
CA SER A 228 -10.66 -20.50 -12.08
C SER A 228 -12.14 -20.08 -12.01
N ILE A 229 -12.51 -19.30 -10.99
CA ILE A 229 -13.87 -18.79 -10.82
C ILE A 229 -14.18 -17.60 -11.75
N PHE A 230 -13.17 -17.03 -12.43
CA PHE A 230 -13.33 -15.89 -13.34
C PHE A 230 -13.14 -16.32 -14.80
N LYS A 231 -14.25 -16.48 -15.53
CA LYS A 231 -14.28 -17.11 -16.88
C LYS A 231 -13.60 -16.33 -18.02
N ASP A 232 -13.26 -15.05 -17.84
CA ASP A 232 -12.82 -14.17 -18.95
C ASP A 232 -11.42 -13.54 -18.79
N VAL A 233 -10.69 -13.83 -17.71
CA VAL A 233 -9.35 -13.24 -17.46
C VAL A 233 -8.31 -13.67 -18.52
N GLU A 234 -8.50 -14.84 -19.15
CA GLU A 234 -7.51 -15.42 -20.08
C GLU A 234 -7.64 -14.96 -21.54
N LYS A 235 -8.84 -14.61 -22.00
CA LYS A 235 -9.08 -14.26 -23.42
C LYS A 235 -8.33 -13.02 -23.89
N GLN A 236 -7.95 -12.11 -22.98
CA GLN A 236 -7.22 -10.89 -23.34
C GLN A 236 -5.69 -11.06 -23.43
N LYS A 237 -5.11 -12.14 -22.87
CA LYS A 237 -3.63 -12.36 -22.89
C LYS A 237 -3.12 -13.09 -24.13
N THR A 238 -3.90 -13.98 -24.72
CA THR A 238 -3.45 -14.85 -25.84
C THR A 238 -3.10 -14.04 -27.11
N SER A 239 -3.80 -12.94 -27.38
CA SER A 239 -3.64 -12.16 -28.63
C SER A 239 -2.23 -11.55 -28.88
N PHE A 240 -1.42 -11.30 -27.84
CA PHE A 240 -0.15 -10.57 -28.01
C PHE A 240 1.11 -11.41 -27.74
N TRP A 241 1.09 -12.32 -26.77
CA TRP A 241 2.24 -13.22 -26.54
C TRP A 241 2.36 -14.27 -27.65
N ASP A 242 1.25 -14.76 -28.22
CA ASP A 242 1.27 -15.60 -29.43
C ASP A 242 1.74 -14.82 -30.66
N LYS A 243 1.61 -13.48 -30.69
CA LYS A 243 2.16 -12.63 -31.76
C LYS A 243 3.65 -12.34 -31.62
N ILE A 244 4.18 -12.28 -30.39
CA ILE A 244 5.61 -12.00 -30.13
C ILE A 244 6.43 -13.29 -30.08
N PHE A 245 5.88 -14.37 -29.51
CA PHE A 245 6.60 -15.63 -29.29
C PHE A 245 6.02 -16.83 -30.07
N GLY A 246 4.83 -16.72 -30.65
CA GLY A 246 4.23 -17.77 -31.51
C GLY A 246 4.69 -17.74 -32.97
N ARG A 247 5.81 -17.07 -33.27
CA ARG A 247 6.51 -17.17 -34.55
C ARG A 247 7.89 -17.80 -34.34
N ASN A 248 7.90 -19.08 -33.99
CA ASN A 248 8.91 -20.03 -34.43
C ASN A 248 8.38 -21.45 -34.18
N LYS A 249 7.89 -22.06 -35.27
CA LYS A 249 7.62 -23.50 -35.53
C LYS A 249 7.11 -24.37 -34.39
#